data_AF-A0A932GIN2-F1
#
_entry.id   AF-A0A932GIN2-F1
#
_cell.length_a   1.000
_cell.length_b   1.000
_cell.length_c   1.000
_cell.angle_alpha   90.00
_cell.angle_beta   90.00
_cell.angle_gamma   90.00
#
_symmetry.space_group_name_H-M   'P 1'
#
loop_
_entity.id
_entity.type
_entity.pdbx_description
1 polymer ?
#
loop_
_entity_poly.entity_id
_entity_poly.type
_entity_poly.pdbx_seq_one_letter_code
_entity_poly.pdbx_strand_id
1 'polypeptide(L)' 'MVEDSIAMDFTVVGEGARLRRVIADRFNVIPTNAAIGFDPERDRAQYHRDPSGIVVLPRGGRGSVRHMAPA' A
#
# COMPACT_ATOMS: atom_id res chain seq x y z
N MET A 1 6.43 -4.34 -8.45
CA MET A 1 5.91 -3.49 -9.55
C MET A 1 4.96 -2.46 -8.94
N VAL A 2 5.12 -1.19 -9.30
CA VAL A 2 4.25 -0.11 -8.83
C VAL A 2 3.81 0.68 -10.06
N GLU A 3 2.51 0.71 -10.34
CA GLU A 3 1.93 1.32 -11.55
C GLU A 3 0.74 2.21 -11.18
N ASP A 4 0.62 3.39 -11.80
CA ASP A 4 -0.46 4.35 -11.57
C ASP A 4 -0.75 4.62 -10.08
N SER A 5 0.30 4.63 -9.25
CA SER A 5 0.17 4.64 -7.80
C SER A 5 0.99 5.76 -7.17
N ILE A 6 0.50 6.25 -6.03
CA ILE A 6 1.18 7.25 -5.20
C ILE A 6 1.59 6.56 -3.90
N ALA A 7 2.88 6.55 -3.59
CA ALA A 7 3.40 6.15 -2.29
C ALA A 7 3.94 7.39 -1.58
N MET A 8 3.34 7.77 -0.45
CA MET A 8 3.78 8.92 0.34
C MET A 8 4.94 8.56 1.28
N ASP A 9 5.50 9.59 1.91
CA ASP A 9 6.70 9.51 2.75
C ASP A 9 6.72 8.32 3.71
N PHE A 10 7.90 7.70 3.82
CA PHE A 10 8.13 6.55 4.71
C PHE A 10 7.25 5.33 4.41
N THR A 11 6.71 5.22 3.20
CA THR A 11 6.10 3.98 2.73
C THR A 11 7.18 3.00 2.31
N VAL A 12 7.15 1.79 2.85
CA VAL A 12 8.04 0.69 2.45
C VAL A 12 7.24 -0.30 1.63
N VAL A 13 7.72 -0.58 0.42
CA VAL A 13 7.12 -1.57 -0.46
C VAL A 13 7.96 -2.84 -0.43
N GLY A 14 7.40 -3.91 0.15
CA GLY A 14 8.07 -5.21 0.23
C GLY A 14 8.39 -5.79 -1.15
N GLU A 15 9.42 -6.64 -1.19
CA GLU A 15 9.86 -7.29 -2.43
C GLU A 15 8.71 -8.08 -3.08
N GLY A 16 8.63 -8.05 -4.41
CA GLY A 16 7.58 -8.74 -5.16
C GLY A 16 6.18 -8.15 -4.99
N ALA A 17 5.97 -7.12 -4.15
CA ALA A 17 4.68 -6.46 -4.04
C ALA A 17 4.28 -5.80 -5.37
N ARG A 18 2.98 -5.86 -5.65
CA ARG A 18 2.33 -5.34 -6.85
C ARG A 18 1.25 -4.36 -6.42
N LEU A 19 1.40 -3.11 -6.83
CA LEU A 19 0.44 -2.03 -6.59
C LEU A 19 -0.03 -1.48 -7.93
N ARG A 20 -1.35 -1.33 -8.10
CA ARG A 20 -1.95 -0.68 -9.27
C ARG A 20 -3.09 0.23 -8.85
N ARG A 21 -3.06 1.51 -9.23
CA ARG A 21 -4.09 2.50 -8.83
C ARG A 21 -4.25 2.59 -7.31
N VAL A 22 -3.14 2.64 -6.59
CA VAL A 22 -3.10 2.73 -5.11
C VAL A 22 -2.58 4.08 -4.66
N ILE A 23 -3.24 4.69 -3.68
CA ILE A 23 -2.71 5.80 -2.90
C ILE A 23 -2.37 5.27 -1.51
N ALA A 24 -1.09 5.12 -1.21
CA ALA A 24 -0.61 4.80 0.12
C ALA A 24 -0.15 6.08 0.82
N ASP A 25 -0.88 6.48 1.87
CA ASP A 25 -0.46 7.58 2.75
C ASP A 25 0.80 7.18 3.54
N ARG A 26 1.34 8.10 4.33
CA ARG A 26 2.64 7.97 4.98
C ARG A 26 2.71 6.80 5.95
N PHE A 27 3.91 6.25 6.13
CA PHE A 27 4.24 5.22 7.11
C PHE A 27 3.57 3.84 6.87
N ASN A 28 3.16 3.56 5.64
CA ASN A 28 2.66 2.22 5.30
C ASN A 28 3.81 1.25 5.09
N VAL A 29 3.63 0.01 5.56
CA VAL A 29 4.53 -1.11 5.25
C VAL A 29 3.71 -2.10 4.44
N ILE A 30 4.00 -2.16 3.14
CA ILE A 30 3.34 -3.09 2.22
C ILE A 30 4.09 -4.43 2.29
N PRO A 31 3.42 -5.54 2.63
CA PRO A 31 4.07 -6.83 2.76
C PRO A 31 4.69 -7.33 1.44
N THR A 32 5.72 -8.18 1.55
CA THR A 32 6.29 -8.94 0.44
C THR A 32 5.19 -9.71 -0.31
N ASN A 33 5.26 -9.71 -1.65
CA ASN A 33 4.28 -10.36 -2.54
C ASN A 33 2.82 -9.89 -2.39
N ALA A 34 2.55 -8.80 -1.68
CA ALA A 34 1.20 -8.23 -1.60
C ALA A 34 0.71 -7.80 -2.99
N ALA A 35 -0.58 -7.98 -3.25
CA ALA A 35 -1.25 -7.51 -4.46
C ALA A 35 -2.42 -6.62 -4.06
N ILE A 36 -2.32 -5.32 -4.36
CA ILE A 36 -3.32 -4.30 -3.99
C ILE A 36 -3.74 -3.55 -5.26
N GLY A 37 -5.05 -3.38 -5.47
CA GLY A 37 -5.60 -2.75 -6.68
C GLY A 37 -5.79 -3.71 -7.87
N PHE A 38 -5.91 -5.01 -7.58
CA PHE A 38 -6.11 -6.07 -8.57
C PHE A 38 -7.44 -6.81 -8.41
N ASP A 39 -8.01 -6.84 -7.21
CA ASP A 39 -9.25 -7.56 -6.89
C ASP A 39 -10.20 -6.59 -6.16
N PRO A 40 -11.22 -6.05 -6.85
CA PRO A 40 -12.13 -5.07 -6.28
C PRO A 40 -12.84 -5.51 -4.99
N GLU A 41 -13.17 -6.79 -4.86
CA GLU A 41 -13.90 -7.32 -3.70
C GLU A 41 -12.96 -7.47 -2.52
N ARG A 42 -11.76 -8.03 -2.74
CA ARG A 42 -10.73 -8.11 -1.71
C ARG A 42 -10.25 -6.73 -1.26
N ASP A 43 -10.05 -5.81 -2.20
CA ASP A 43 -9.55 -4.47 -1.93
C ASP A 43 -10.57 -3.67 -1.10
N ARG A 44 -11.88 -3.79 -1.40
CA ARG A 44 -12.96 -3.17 -0.62
C ARG A 44 -13.09 -3.73 0.80
N ALA A 45 -12.81 -5.03 0.97
CA ALA A 45 -12.87 -5.65 2.29
C ALA A 45 -11.74 -5.17 3.22
N GLN A 46 -10.62 -4.71 2.67
CA GLN A 46 -9.42 -4.35 3.44
C GLN A 46 -9.15 -2.84 3.49
N TYR A 47 -9.56 -2.09 2.47
CA TYR A 47 -9.19 -0.69 2.27
C TYR A 47 -10.36 0.15 1.78
N HIS A 48 -10.20 1.47 1.83
CA HIS A 48 -11.12 2.37 1.15
C HIS A 48 -10.90 2.26 -0.37
N ARG A 49 -11.95 1.90 -1.11
CA ARG A 49 -11.92 1.90 -2.58
C ARG A 49 -12.87 2.96 -3.10
N ASP A 50 -12.31 3.98 -3.73
CA ASP A 50 -13.05 5.05 -4.38
C ASP A 50 -13.89 4.51 -5.55
N PRO A 51 -15.04 5.10 -5.90
CA PRO A 51 -15.84 4.69 -7.06
C PRO A 51 -15.07 4.67 -8.39
N SER A 52 -14.06 5.52 -8.57
CA SER A 52 -13.17 5.48 -9.75
C SER A 52 -12.34 4.19 -9.82
N GLY A 53 -12.19 3.47 -8.71
CA GLY A 53 -11.40 2.25 -8.58
C GLY A 53 -10.01 2.43 -7.97
N ILE A 54 -9.70 3.61 -7.45
CA ILE A 54 -8.47 3.85 -6.67
C ILE A 54 -8.60 3.21 -5.29
N VAL A 55 -7.57 2.49 -4.86
CA VAL A 55 -7.47 1.95 -3.49
C VAL A 55 -6.67 2.91 -2.63
N VAL A 56 -7.21 3.31 -1.48
CA VAL A 56 -6.56 4.23 -0.56
C VAL A 56 -6.19 3.50 0.73
N LEU A 57 -4.89 3.42 0.98
CA LEU A 57 -4.33 3.00 2.26
C LEU A 57 -4.17 4.23 3.14
N PRO A 58 -4.89 4.31 4.28
CA PRO A 58 -4.77 5.44 5.18
C PRO A 58 -3.38 5.48 5.83
N ARG A 59 -3.07 6.58 6.54
CA ARG A 59 -1.80 6.75 7.25
C ARG A 59 -1.47 5.54 8.12
N GLY A 60 -0.30 4.94 7.87
CA GLY A 60 0.22 3.85 8.68
C GLY A 60 0.78 4.31 10.03
N GLY A 61 1.13 3.36 10.88
CA GLY A 61 1.74 3.65 12.18
C GLY A 61 3.20 4.04 12.05
N ARG A 62 3.65 5.17 12.62
CA ARG A 62 5.08 5.57 12.61
C ARG A 62 6.06 4.50 13.16
N GLY A 63 5.56 3.52 13.93
CA GLY A 63 6.33 2.39 14.46
C GLY A 63 6.50 1.22 13.48
N SER A 64 5.68 1.09 12.44
CA SER A 64 5.75 -0.04 11.49
C SER A 64 7.04 -0.01 10.67
N VAL A 65 7.44 1.18 10.23
CA VAL A 65 8.63 1.40 9.40
C VAL A 65 9.93 1.20 10.19
N ARG A 66 9.94 1.58 11.48
CA ARG A 66 11.13 1.50 12.34
C ARG A 66 11.61 0.07 12.59
N HIS A 67 10.73 -0.92 12.53
CA HIS A 67 11.10 -2.34 12.72
C HIS A 67 11.70 -2.99 11.47
N MET A 68 11.79 -2.27 10.35
CA MET A 68 12.27 -2.79 9.06
C MET A 68 13.48 -2.04 8.50
N ALA A 69 14.02 -1.07 9.24
CA ALA A 69 15.34 -0.54 8.96
C ALA A 69 16.38 -1.63 9.27
N PRO A 70 17.34 -1.92 8.36
CA PRO A 70 18.46 -2.77 8.73
C PRO A 70 19.21 -2.11 9.91
N ALA A 71 19.64 -2.95 10.86
CA ALA A 71 20.61 -2.53 11.87
C ALA A 71 21.93 -2.10 11.22
#